data_AF-A0A1W2GQK9-F1
#
_entry.id   AF-A0A1W2GQK9-F1
#
_cell.length_a   1.000
_cell.length_b   1.000
_cell.length_c   1.000
_cell.angle_alpha   90.00
_cell.angle_beta   90.00
_cell.angle_gamma   90.00
#
_symmetry.space_group_name_H-M   'P 1'
#
loop_
_entity.id
_entity.type
_entity.pdbx_description
1 polymer ?
#
loop_
_entity_poly.entity_id
_entity_poly.type
_entity_poly.pdbx_seq_one_letter_code
_entity_poly.pdbx_strand_id
1 'polypeptide(L)'
;MSRIIATRLLVIMLLAKFSAGSAQSASEVYLFELSQENGLYKLANPTNISSNPGYDNQPAFLNSEEMVYAATFDNQTDIVKFNFVTKEKVRLTNTPGSEFSPKPTPDGKYISAIILAKDGSQVLAKYPLKGGEPKIIPSKQKIGYYCWYDKKTVFSFVLGSPPSLQEWNTRNAQFKIIMMNPGRSLSRIPNQKTISFIHKESDDIWYVNSYDPSTDKVTYITECIKEAEDMTWSPDGTAFISNKQKIYKFNPTTDQSWKLVANMDSFNLSEASRLSISPDSKWMAVVIEE
;
A
#
# COMPACT_ATOMS: atom_id res chain seq x y z
N MET A 1 27.79 -69.86 -9.86
CA MET A 1 26.62 -69.19 -10.46
C MET A 1 25.96 -68.31 -9.40
N SER A 2 25.93 -67.01 -9.69
CA SER A 2 25.14 -65.89 -9.11
C SER A 2 24.80 -65.86 -7.62
N ARG A 3 25.51 -65.00 -6.87
CA ARG A 3 24.97 -64.30 -5.69
C ARG A 3 24.29 -63.02 -6.17
N ILE A 4 22.98 -62.90 -5.98
CA ILE A 4 22.22 -61.68 -6.24
C ILE A 4 22.27 -60.81 -4.97
N ILE A 5 23.03 -59.72 -5.02
CA ILE A 5 23.00 -58.67 -4.00
C ILE A 5 21.85 -57.73 -4.38
N ALA A 6 20.78 -57.76 -3.59
CA ALA A 6 19.65 -56.85 -3.74
C ALA A 6 20.02 -55.48 -3.15
N THR A 7 20.48 -54.56 -4.01
CA THR A 7 20.65 -53.15 -3.63
C THR A 7 19.28 -52.48 -3.62
N ARG A 8 18.69 -52.28 -2.44
CA ARG A 8 17.48 -51.46 -2.27
C ARG A 8 17.85 -49.99 -2.50
N LEU A 9 17.49 -49.46 -3.66
CA LEU A 9 17.54 -48.03 -3.95
C LEU A 9 16.39 -47.35 -3.19
N LEU A 10 16.71 -46.68 -2.08
CA LEU A 10 15.76 -45.84 -1.36
C LEU A 10 15.62 -44.52 -2.11
N VAL A 11 14.64 -44.41 -3.01
CA VAL A 11 14.27 -43.14 -3.64
C VAL A 11 13.47 -42.34 -2.61
N ILE A 12 14.14 -41.42 -1.93
CA ILE A 12 13.48 -40.40 -1.11
C ILE A 12 12.87 -39.39 -2.10
N MET A 13 11.57 -39.52 -2.38
CA MET A 13 10.80 -38.45 -3.01
C MET A 13 10.70 -37.29 -2.02
N LEU A 14 11.55 -36.28 -2.20
CA LEU A 14 11.37 -34.98 -1.58
C LEU A 14 10.15 -34.33 -2.23
N LEU A 15 8.97 -34.52 -1.63
CA LEU A 15 7.79 -33.71 -1.95
C LEU A 15 8.09 -32.29 -1.47
N ALA A 16 8.66 -31.47 -2.36
CA ALA A 16 8.67 -30.03 -2.21
C ALA A 16 7.20 -29.58 -2.18
N LYS A 17 6.70 -29.30 -0.98
CA LYS A 17 5.47 -28.53 -0.81
C LYS A 17 5.74 -27.16 -1.38
N PHE A 18 5.37 -26.96 -2.63
CA PHE A 18 5.13 -25.62 -3.16
C PHE A 18 3.98 -25.06 -2.33
N SER A 19 4.29 -24.25 -1.33
CA SER A 19 3.30 -23.35 -0.75
C SER A 19 2.83 -22.46 -1.89
N ALA A 20 1.62 -22.72 -2.39
CA ALA A 20 0.88 -21.76 -3.17
C ALA A 20 0.96 -20.43 -2.42
N GLY A 21 1.40 -19.37 -3.11
CA GLY A 21 1.50 -18.05 -2.50
C GLY A 21 0.18 -17.71 -1.81
N SER A 22 0.25 -17.13 -0.61
CA SER A 22 -0.94 -16.69 0.12
C SER A 22 -1.88 -15.98 -0.86
N ALA A 23 -3.05 -16.56 -1.06
CA ALA A 23 -4.19 -15.80 -1.53
C ALA A 23 -4.30 -14.62 -0.56
N GLN A 24 -4.27 -13.40 -1.10
CA GLN A 24 -4.45 -12.21 -0.28
C GLN A 24 -5.83 -12.31 0.37
N SER A 25 -5.92 -11.97 1.66
CA SER A 25 -7.16 -12.06 2.43
C SER A 25 -8.27 -11.25 1.75
N ALA A 26 -9.50 -11.74 1.85
CA ALA A 26 -10.65 -10.96 1.44
C ALA A 26 -10.72 -9.68 2.29
N SER A 27 -11.08 -8.58 1.66
CA SER A 27 -11.12 -7.27 2.30
C SER A 27 -12.04 -6.34 1.55
N GLU A 28 -12.59 -5.38 2.28
CA GLU A 28 -13.54 -4.38 1.78
C GLU A 28 -13.01 -2.96 2.09
N VAL A 29 -13.27 -2.02 1.19
CA VAL A 29 -12.95 -0.61 1.35
C VAL A 29 -14.15 0.12 1.94
N TYR A 30 -13.97 0.65 3.16
CA TYR A 30 -14.94 1.52 3.82
C TYR A 30 -14.52 2.98 3.71
N LEU A 31 -15.49 3.86 3.49
CA LEU A 31 -15.33 5.31 3.53
C LEU A 31 -15.98 5.86 4.80
N PHE A 32 -15.20 6.61 5.58
CA PHE A 32 -15.63 7.28 6.80
C PHE A 32 -15.60 8.79 6.62
N GLU A 33 -16.57 9.47 7.23
CA GLU A 33 -16.44 10.89 7.50
C GLU A 33 -15.33 11.11 8.54
N LEU A 34 -14.38 11.98 8.21
CA LEU A 34 -13.30 12.41 9.09
C LEU A 34 -13.58 13.85 9.53
N SER A 35 -13.63 14.07 10.83
CA SER A 35 -13.78 15.40 11.42
C SER A 35 -12.69 15.65 12.45
N GLN A 36 -12.37 16.93 12.66
CA GLN A 36 -11.39 17.37 13.63
C GLN A 36 -11.96 18.55 14.42
N GLU A 37 -11.95 18.43 15.75
CA GLU A 37 -12.33 19.51 16.66
C GLU A 37 -11.28 19.61 17.77
N ASN A 38 -10.68 20.80 17.96
CA ASN A 38 -9.66 21.05 18.99
C ASN A 38 -8.49 20.03 18.98
N GLY A 39 -8.07 19.58 17.80
CA GLY A 39 -6.99 18.60 17.63
C GLY A 39 -7.39 17.14 17.90
N LEU A 40 -8.65 16.88 18.21
CA LEU A 40 -9.24 15.54 18.34
C LEU A 40 -9.88 15.14 17.02
N TYR A 41 -9.45 13.99 16.50
CA TYR A 41 -10.01 13.40 15.30
C TYR A 41 -11.14 12.45 15.64
N LYS A 42 -12.18 12.40 14.80
CA LYS A 42 -13.30 11.48 14.92
C LYS A 42 -13.65 10.90 13.55
N LEU A 43 -13.88 9.59 13.53
CA LEU A 43 -14.49 8.87 12.41
C LEU A 43 -15.97 8.66 12.66
N ALA A 44 -16.77 8.77 11.60
CA ALA A 44 -18.22 8.54 11.65
C ALA A 44 -18.75 7.98 10.33
N ASN A 45 -19.99 7.47 10.36
CA ASN A 45 -20.79 7.07 9.20
C ASN A 45 -20.04 6.15 8.20
N PRO A 46 -19.52 5.00 8.65
CA PRO A 46 -18.87 4.04 7.75
C PRO A 46 -19.80 3.63 6.62
N THR A 47 -19.31 3.70 5.38
CA THR A 47 -20.00 3.18 4.20
C THR A 47 -19.09 2.20 3.48
N ASN A 48 -19.50 0.95 3.29
CA ASN A 48 -18.79 0.03 2.40
C ASN A 48 -18.95 0.52 0.96
N ILE A 49 -17.86 0.94 0.32
CA ILE A 49 -17.88 1.47 -1.04
C ILE A 49 -17.52 0.42 -2.09
N SER A 50 -16.81 -0.64 -1.71
CA SER A 50 -16.46 -1.72 -2.63
C SER A 50 -17.60 -2.71 -2.79
N SER A 51 -18.15 -3.22 -1.68
CA SER A 51 -19.27 -4.17 -1.62
C SER A 51 -19.09 -5.28 -2.66
N ASN A 52 -17.91 -5.90 -2.67
CA ASN A 52 -17.49 -6.85 -3.68
C ASN A 52 -16.66 -7.98 -3.04
N PRO A 53 -17.01 -9.25 -3.31
CA PRO A 53 -16.29 -10.36 -2.70
C PRO A 53 -14.85 -10.44 -3.21
N GLY A 54 -13.92 -10.70 -2.29
CA GLY A 54 -12.52 -10.94 -2.59
C GLY A 54 -11.62 -9.83 -2.08
N TYR A 55 -10.53 -9.57 -2.79
CA TYR A 55 -9.54 -8.58 -2.38
C TYR A 55 -9.90 -7.20 -2.93
N ASP A 56 -10.42 -6.33 -2.07
CA ASP A 56 -10.64 -4.91 -2.36
C ASP A 56 -9.79 -4.04 -1.42
N ASN A 57 -8.81 -3.33 -1.99
CA ASN A 57 -7.70 -2.82 -1.19
C ASN A 57 -7.01 -1.60 -1.79
N GLN A 58 -6.02 -1.10 -1.04
CA GLN A 58 -5.06 -0.08 -1.43
C GLN A 58 -5.71 1.20 -1.99
N PRO A 59 -6.69 1.79 -1.26
CA PRO A 59 -7.38 2.98 -1.72
C PRO A 59 -6.43 4.18 -1.86
N ALA A 60 -6.76 5.07 -2.79
CA ALA A 60 -6.11 6.35 -2.97
C ALA A 60 -7.08 7.39 -3.51
N PHE A 61 -7.19 8.52 -2.82
CA PHE A 61 -7.98 9.66 -3.30
C PHE A 61 -7.32 10.29 -4.54
N LEU A 62 -8.15 10.58 -5.55
CA LEU A 62 -7.75 11.38 -6.71
C LEU A 62 -7.96 12.88 -6.45
N ASN A 63 -9.04 13.19 -5.75
CA ASN A 63 -9.47 14.53 -5.35
C ASN A 63 -10.47 14.40 -4.16
N SER A 64 -11.22 15.47 -3.87
CA SER A 64 -12.20 15.51 -2.77
C SER A 64 -13.55 14.86 -3.08
N GLU A 65 -13.69 14.20 -4.24
CA GLU A 65 -14.95 13.58 -4.70
C GLU A 65 -14.75 12.16 -5.27
N GLU A 66 -13.53 11.84 -5.72
CA GLU A 66 -13.19 10.60 -6.39
C GLU A 66 -11.98 9.93 -5.76
N MET A 67 -11.99 8.60 -5.80
CA MET A 67 -10.88 7.75 -5.39
C MET A 67 -10.74 6.54 -6.31
N VAL A 68 -9.62 5.85 -6.18
CA VAL A 68 -9.35 4.56 -6.81
C VAL A 68 -8.98 3.51 -5.77
N TYR A 69 -9.26 2.26 -6.06
CA TYR A 69 -8.84 1.11 -5.26
C TYR A 69 -8.67 -0.11 -6.18
N ALA A 70 -7.87 -1.09 -5.74
CA ALA A 70 -7.77 -2.38 -6.41
C ALA A 70 -8.97 -3.23 -5.97
N ALA A 71 -9.60 -3.95 -6.89
CA ALA A 71 -10.74 -4.80 -6.59
C ALA A 71 -10.68 -6.10 -7.37
N THR A 72 -11.21 -7.17 -6.80
CA THR A 72 -11.19 -8.49 -7.45
C THR A 72 -12.35 -8.65 -8.43
N PHE A 73 -12.03 -9.06 -9.65
CA PHE A 73 -12.97 -9.52 -10.68
C PHE A 73 -12.43 -10.80 -11.30
N ASP A 74 -13.24 -11.86 -11.42
CA ASP A 74 -12.88 -13.08 -12.16
C ASP A 74 -11.52 -13.71 -11.78
N ASN A 75 -11.14 -13.67 -10.50
CA ASN A 75 -9.85 -14.13 -9.94
C ASN A 75 -8.60 -13.31 -10.33
N GLN A 76 -8.79 -12.09 -10.83
CA GLN A 76 -7.73 -11.08 -10.99
C GLN A 76 -8.12 -9.80 -10.28
N THR A 77 -7.15 -8.92 -10.00
CA THR A 77 -7.45 -7.59 -9.48
C THR A 77 -7.36 -6.57 -10.59
N ASP A 78 -8.34 -5.67 -10.65
CA ASP A 78 -8.31 -4.50 -11.53
C ASP A 78 -8.48 -3.22 -10.71
N ILE A 79 -8.30 -2.08 -11.36
CA ILE A 79 -8.47 -0.78 -10.72
C ILE A 79 -9.90 -0.30 -10.91
N VAL A 80 -10.56 0.02 -9.80
CA VAL A 80 -11.88 0.65 -9.78
C VAL A 80 -11.71 2.13 -9.45
N LYS A 81 -12.43 2.98 -10.19
CA LYS A 81 -12.63 4.39 -9.84
C LYS A 81 -14.02 4.55 -9.23
N PHE A 82 -14.11 5.25 -8.11
CA PHE A 82 -15.36 5.51 -7.42
C PHE A 82 -15.51 7.00 -7.14
N ASN A 83 -16.65 7.58 -7.54
CA ASN A 83 -17.07 8.92 -7.16
C ASN A 83 -18.06 8.81 -5.99
N PHE A 84 -17.68 9.30 -4.82
CA PHE A 84 -18.49 9.16 -3.61
C PHE A 84 -19.57 10.24 -3.46
N VAL A 85 -19.60 11.24 -4.36
CA VAL A 85 -20.68 12.23 -4.47
C VAL A 85 -21.82 11.68 -5.34
N THR A 86 -21.51 11.22 -6.55
CA THR A 86 -22.50 10.65 -7.49
C THR A 86 -22.81 9.18 -7.24
N LYS A 87 -21.99 8.51 -6.41
CA LYS A 87 -22.00 7.05 -6.18
C LYS A 87 -21.68 6.22 -7.41
N GLU A 88 -21.13 6.83 -8.46
CA GLU A 88 -20.72 6.12 -9.67
C GLU A 88 -19.46 5.29 -9.41
N LYS A 89 -19.48 4.03 -9.88
CA LYS A 89 -18.37 3.08 -9.80
C LYS A 89 -18.03 2.59 -11.20
N VAL A 90 -16.76 2.68 -11.59
CA VAL A 90 -16.27 2.28 -12.91
C VAL A 90 -15.07 1.37 -12.75
N ARG A 91 -15.12 0.15 -13.32
CA ARG A 91 -13.95 -0.71 -13.53
C ARG A 91 -13.08 -0.04 -14.60
N LEU A 92 -12.02 0.64 -14.15
CA LEU A 92 -11.17 1.47 -15.01
C LEU A 92 -10.28 0.61 -15.90
N THR A 93 -9.86 -0.55 -15.40
CA THR A 93 -8.96 -1.45 -16.10
C THR A 93 -9.53 -2.87 -16.19
N ASN A 94 -9.09 -3.59 -17.20
CA ASN A 94 -9.39 -5.00 -17.42
C ASN A 94 -8.21 -5.59 -18.19
N THR A 95 -7.09 -5.79 -17.49
CA THR A 95 -5.86 -6.28 -18.11
C THR A 95 -5.73 -7.80 -17.93
N PRO A 96 -4.94 -8.52 -18.73
CA PRO A 96 -4.75 -9.97 -18.52
C PRO A 96 -4.00 -10.36 -17.24
N GLY A 97 -3.44 -9.39 -16.51
CA GLY A 97 -2.70 -9.56 -15.26
C GLY A 97 -3.41 -8.85 -14.11
N SER A 98 -2.99 -9.15 -12.88
CA SER A 98 -3.54 -8.52 -11.68
C SER A 98 -2.87 -7.17 -11.43
N GLU A 99 -3.65 -6.18 -11.01
CA GLU A 99 -3.19 -4.81 -10.78
C GLU A 99 -3.30 -4.41 -9.32
N PHE A 100 -2.26 -3.74 -8.82
CA PHE A 100 -2.13 -3.42 -7.40
C PHE A 100 -1.61 -2.00 -7.16
N SER A 101 -1.90 -1.49 -5.97
CA SER A 101 -1.44 -0.22 -5.42
C SER A 101 -1.73 0.96 -6.36
N PRO A 102 -2.99 1.20 -6.73
CA PRO A 102 -3.32 2.34 -7.57
C PRO A 102 -3.00 3.65 -6.83
N LYS A 103 -2.34 4.59 -7.52
CA LYS A 103 -2.00 5.92 -6.98
C LYS A 103 -2.13 6.98 -8.07
N PRO A 104 -2.63 8.19 -7.76
CA PRO A 104 -2.52 9.31 -8.71
C PRO A 104 -1.05 9.65 -8.96
N THR A 105 -0.72 10.00 -10.19
CA THR A 105 0.62 10.53 -10.51
C THR A 105 0.75 11.99 -10.07
N PRO A 106 1.97 12.47 -9.73
CA PRO A 106 2.15 13.84 -9.23
C PRO A 106 1.76 14.96 -10.20
N ASP A 107 1.57 14.66 -11.48
CA ASP A 107 1.09 15.62 -12.47
C ASP A 107 -0.45 15.69 -12.58
N GLY A 108 -1.18 14.84 -11.84
CA GLY A 108 -2.64 14.77 -11.83
C GLY A 108 -3.26 14.30 -13.15
N LYS A 109 -2.47 13.67 -14.04
CA LYS A 109 -2.94 13.27 -15.38
C LYS A 109 -3.20 11.77 -15.50
N TYR A 110 -2.64 10.97 -14.61
CA TYR A 110 -2.69 9.52 -14.67
C TYR A 110 -3.00 8.91 -13.30
N ILE A 111 -3.50 7.69 -13.34
CA ILE A 111 -3.41 6.73 -12.24
C ILE A 111 -2.29 5.77 -12.59
N SER A 112 -1.41 5.47 -11.65
CA SER A 112 -0.44 4.39 -11.81
C SER A 112 -0.83 3.18 -11.00
N ALA A 113 -0.43 1.99 -11.45
CA ALA A 113 -0.57 0.73 -10.72
C ALA A 113 0.57 -0.23 -11.11
N ILE A 114 0.89 -1.18 -10.22
CA ILE A 114 1.77 -2.30 -10.56
C ILE A 114 0.92 -3.36 -11.25
N ILE A 115 1.29 -3.72 -12.48
CA ILE A 115 0.72 -4.88 -13.16
C ILE A 115 1.61 -6.08 -12.85
N LEU A 116 1.01 -7.16 -12.36
CA LEU A 116 1.61 -8.49 -12.22
C LEU A 116 1.05 -9.41 -13.31
N ALA A 117 1.88 -9.74 -14.28
CA ALA A 117 1.52 -10.68 -15.33
C ALA A 117 1.53 -12.14 -14.82
N LYS A 118 0.87 -13.03 -15.56
CA LYS A 118 0.77 -14.46 -15.22
C LYS A 118 2.11 -15.20 -15.18
N ASP A 119 3.11 -14.69 -15.92
CA ASP A 119 4.48 -15.22 -15.90
C ASP A 119 5.31 -14.72 -14.70
N GLY A 120 4.70 -13.90 -13.83
CA GLY A 120 5.32 -13.32 -12.65
C GLY A 120 6.13 -12.06 -12.92
N SER A 121 6.18 -11.57 -14.17
CA SER A 121 6.79 -10.28 -14.48
C SER A 121 5.95 -9.11 -13.95
N GLN A 122 6.62 -8.02 -13.59
CA GLN A 122 5.98 -6.82 -13.04
C GLN A 122 6.41 -5.56 -13.78
N VAL A 123 5.45 -4.67 -14.01
CA VAL A 123 5.69 -3.34 -14.57
C VAL A 123 4.88 -2.30 -13.80
N LEU A 124 5.34 -1.06 -13.81
CA LEU A 124 4.52 0.08 -13.40
C LEU A 124 3.80 0.61 -14.64
N ALA A 125 2.48 0.67 -14.60
CA ALA A 125 1.67 1.28 -15.67
C ALA A 125 1.17 2.66 -15.25
N LYS A 126 0.90 3.54 -16.22
CA LYS A 126 0.19 4.81 -16.06
C LYS A 126 -1.02 4.87 -16.99
N TYR A 127 -2.22 4.85 -16.42
CA TYR A 127 -3.51 4.96 -17.09
C TYR A 127 -3.93 6.42 -17.19
N PRO A 128 -4.20 6.97 -18.39
CA PRO A 128 -4.66 8.36 -18.51
C PRO A 128 -6.04 8.54 -17.88
N LEU A 129 -6.21 9.58 -17.04
CA LEU A 129 -7.50 9.88 -16.42
C LEU A 129 -8.59 10.25 -17.44
N LYS A 130 -8.19 10.71 -18.63
CA LYS A 130 -9.08 11.04 -19.75
C LYS A 130 -9.41 9.83 -20.64
N GLY A 131 -8.99 8.62 -20.25
CA GLY A 131 -9.08 7.43 -21.07
C GLY A 131 -7.97 7.33 -22.13
N GLY A 132 -7.86 6.14 -22.72
CA GLY A 132 -6.83 5.78 -23.69
C GLY A 132 -5.81 4.77 -23.17
N GLU A 133 -4.83 4.42 -24.01
CA GLU A 133 -3.86 3.36 -23.74
C GLU A 133 -2.94 3.66 -22.56
N PRO A 134 -2.60 2.65 -21.73
CA PRO A 134 -1.65 2.81 -20.64
C PRO A 134 -0.23 3.02 -21.16
N LYS A 135 0.54 3.81 -20.40
CA LYS A 135 2.00 3.91 -20.58
C LYS A 135 2.71 2.95 -19.64
N ILE A 136 3.45 2.01 -20.20
CA ILE A 136 4.23 1.03 -19.43
C ILE A 136 5.60 1.61 -19.09
N ILE A 137 6.00 1.47 -17.83
CA ILE A 137 7.31 1.81 -17.30
C ILE A 137 7.96 0.51 -16.82
N PRO A 138 8.87 -0.07 -17.62
CA PRO A 138 9.53 -1.32 -17.27
C PRO A 138 10.31 -1.20 -15.96
N SER A 139 10.22 -2.24 -15.13
CA SER A 139 11.03 -2.39 -13.92
C SER A 139 11.85 -3.67 -14.02
N LYS A 140 13.07 -3.64 -13.49
CA LYS A 140 13.88 -4.85 -13.28
C LYS A 140 13.69 -5.44 -11.87
N GLN A 141 13.00 -4.71 -11.00
CA GLN A 141 12.74 -5.09 -9.61
C GLN A 141 11.31 -5.62 -9.44
N LYS A 142 11.14 -6.57 -8.52
CA LYS A 142 9.83 -6.97 -8.03
C LYS A 142 9.38 -5.96 -6.97
N ILE A 143 8.38 -5.15 -7.30
CA ILE A 143 7.90 -4.04 -6.47
C ILE A 143 6.63 -4.49 -5.76
N GLY A 144 6.64 -4.41 -4.43
CA GLY A 144 5.48 -4.72 -3.60
C GLY A 144 4.59 -3.51 -3.37
N TYR A 145 5.22 -2.39 -3.05
CA TYR A 145 4.55 -1.10 -2.79
C TYR A 145 5.42 0.03 -3.31
N TYR A 146 4.80 1.16 -3.62
CA TYR A 146 5.54 2.33 -4.09
C TYR A 146 4.86 3.64 -3.71
N CYS A 147 5.64 4.72 -3.73
CA CYS A 147 5.17 6.08 -3.60
C CYS A 147 5.88 6.97 -4.62
N TRP A 148 5.11 7.79 -5.34
CA TRP A 148 5.71 8.84 -6.17
C TRP A 148 6.30 9.95 -5.29
N TYR A 149 7.53 10.34 -5.56
CA TYR A 149 8.13 11.55 -4.98
C TYR A 149 7.92 12.76 -5.91
N ASP A 150 8.23 12.59 -7.18
CA ASP A 150 8.00 13.57 -8.24
C ASP A 150 7.61 12.89 -9.57
N LYS A 151 7.61 13.60 -10.70
CA LYS A 151 7.18 13.04 -12.01
C LYS A 151 8.06 11.89 -12.54
N LYS A 152 9.28 11.71 -12.02
CA LYS A 152 10.27 10.72 -12.48
C LYS A 152 10.83 9.84 -11.37
N THR A 153 10.76 10.25 -10.10
CA THR A 153 11.30 9.52 -8.96
C THR A 153 10.20 8.82 -8.19
N VAL A 154 10.37 7.52 -7.97
CA VAL A 154 9.49 6.63 -7.21
C VAL A 154 10.29 5.99 -6.09
N PHE A 155 9.77 5.96 -4.88
CA PHE A 155 10.32 5.13 -3.80
C PHE A 155 9.54 3.83 -3.76
N SER A 156 10.26 2.71 -3.71
CA SER A 156 9.69 1.37 -3.86
C SER A 156 10.10 0.47 -2.72
N PHE A 157 9.13 -0.25 -2.16
CA PHE A 157 9.37 -1.47 -1.40
C PHE A 157 9.68 -2.56 -2.42
N VAL A 158 10.93 -3.01 -2.46
CA VAL A 158 11.39 -4.07 -3.37
C VAL A 158 11.47 -5.38 -2.60
N LEU A 159 10.79 -6.41 -3.13
CA LEU A 159 10.78 -7.74 -2.56
C LEU A 159 12.18 -8.36 -2.61
N GLY A 160 12.54 -9.08 -1.55
CA GLY A 160 13.81 -9.76 -1.39
C GLY A 160 13.88 -10.42 -0.02
N SER A 161 14.98 -11.11 0.25
CA SER A 161 15.27 -11.69 1.56
C SER A 161 16.67 -11.23 2.01
N PRO A 162 16.79 -10.07 2.69
CA PRO A 162 15.71 -9.19 3.17
C PRO A 162 15.14 -8.23 2.09
N PRO A 163 13.94 -7.64 2.29
CA PRO A 163 13.40 -6.60 1.43
C PRO A 163 14.17 -5.29 1.59
N SER A 164 14.00 -4.37 0.64
CA SER A 164 14.69 -3.07 0.64
C SER A 164 13.80 -1.92 0.19
N LEU A 165 14.05 -0.73 0.74
CA LEU A 165 13.56 0.53 0.24
C LEU A 165 14.52 1.02 -0.82
N GLN A 166 14.01 1.28 -2.03
CA GLN A 166 14.83 1.76 -3.14
C GLN A 166 14.25 3.04 -3.74
N GLU A 167 15.11 4.01 -4.03
CA GLU A 167 14.80 5.10 -4.93
C GLU A 167 14.93 4.61 -6.38
N TRP A 168 13.90 4.85 -7.18
CA TRP A 168 13.81 4.45 -8.57
C TRP A 168 13.59 5.67 -9.47
N ASN A 169 14.52 5.89 -10.40
CA ASN A 169 14.35 6.85 -11.49
C ASN A 169 13.72 6.17 -12.70
N THR A 170 12.44 6.47 -12.93
CA THR A 170 11.62 5.87 -13.98
C THR A 170 12.02 6.25 -15.41
N ARG A 171 12.88 7.26 -15.60
CA ARG A 171 13.34 7.68 -16.95
C ARG A 171 14.49 6.83 -17.48
N ASN A 172 15.39 6.39 -16.61
CA ASN A 172 16.58 5.64 -16.99
C ASN A 172 16.66 4.26 -16.30
N ALA A 173 15.60 3.87 -15.59
CA ALA A 173 15.47 2.60 -14.88
C ALA A 173 16.59 2.32 -13.86
N GLN A 174 17.17 3.39 -13.27
CA GLN A 174 18.19 3.28 -12.24
C GLN A 174 17.55 3.14 -10.86
N PHE A 175 18.13 2.27 -10.03
CA PHE A 175 17.70 2.02 -8.66
C PHE A 175 18.86 2.29 -7.69
N LYS A 176 18.54 2.88 -6.54
CA LYS A 176 19.46 3.09 -5.42
C LYS A 176 18.83 2.53 -4.15
N ILE A 177 19.53 1.64 -3.46
CA ILE A 177 19.09 1.14 -2.15
C ILE A 177 19.27 2.24 -1.11
N ILE A 178 18.22 2.50 -0.33
CA ILE A 178 18.17 3.50 0.73
C ILE A 178 18.22 2.85 2.11
N MET A 179 17.46 1.78 2.30
CA MET A 179 17.35 1.09 3.59
C MET A 179 16.98 -0.38 3.38
N MET A 180 17.44 -1.25 4.27
CA MET A 180 16.98 -2.65 4.35
C MET A 180 15.80 -2.77 5.31
N ASN A 181 15.01 -3.85 5.21
CA ASN A 181 13.89 -4.13 6.12
C ASN A 181 12.87 -2.97 6.28
N PRO A 182 12.41 -2.33 5.20
CA PRO A 182 11.32 -1.37 5.32
C PRO A 182 9.99 -2.06 5.67
N GLY A 183 9.06 -1.33 6.26
CA GLY A 183 7.63 -1.66 6.20
C GLY A 183 7.03 -1.28 4.85
N ARG A 184 5.82 -1.78 4.58
CA ARG A 184 5.16 -1.57 3.28
C ARG A 184 4.60 -0.17 3.05
N SER A 185 4.36 0.61 4.09
CA SER A 185 3.84 1.97 3.97
C SER A 185 4.91 2.96 3.57
N LEU A 186 4.79 3.46 2.34
CA LEU A 186 5.60 4.53 1.78
C LEU A 186 4.67 5.70 1.44
N SER A 187 5.04 6.92 1.83
CA SER A 187 4.23 8.10 1.56
C SER A 187 5.10 9.35 1.50
N ARG A 188 4.72 10.34 0.70
CA ARG A 188 5.28 11.68 0.85
C ARG A 188 4.80 12.27 2.17
N ILE A 189 5.67 13.00 2.85
CA ILE A 189 5.23 13.82 3.99
C ILE A 189 4.64 15.12 3.41
N PRO A 190 3.38 15.46 3.74
CA PRO A 190 2.73 16.67 3.24
C PRO A 190 3.56 17.93 3.53
N ASN A 191 3.57 18.86 2.57
CA ASN A 191 4.31 20.12 2.63
C ASN A 191 5.84 19.98 2.81
N GLN A 192 6.39 18.78 2.56
CA GLN A 192 7.83 18.53 2.64
C GLN A 192 8.37 17.92 1.32
N LYS A 193 9.70 17.96 1.20
CA LYS A 193 10.49 17.32 0.13
C LYS A 193 11.05 15.97 0.59
N THR A 194 10.31 15.27 1.44
CA THR A 194 10.73 14.01 2.04
C THR A 194 9.66 12.94 1.82
N ILE A 195 10.08 11.68 1.90
CA ILE A 195 9.18 10.53 2.01
C ILE A 195 9.30 9.91 3.39
N SER A 196 8.18 9.45 3.95
CA SER A 196 8.17 8.64 5.16
C SER A 196 8.16 7.15 4.81
N PHE A 197 8.77 6.37 5.68
CA PHE A 197 8.70 4.91 5.64
C PHE A 197 8.83 4.35 7.06
N ILE A 198 8.31 3.15 7.27
CA ILE A 198 8.59 2.37 8.48
C ILE A 198 9.90 1.62 8.27
N HIS A 199 10.79 1.62 9.26
CA HIS A 199 12.01 0.80 9.30
C HIS A 199 11.87 -0.24 10.41
N LYS A 200 12.02 -1.52 10.07
CA LYS A 200 11.99 -2.63 11.03
C LYS A 200 13.42 -2.90 11.51
N GLU A 201 13.87 -2.11 12.47
CA GLU A 201 15.22 -2.20 13.04
C GLU A 201 15.48 -3.58 13.65
N SER A 202 14.48 -4.12 14.35
CA SER A 202 14.45 -5.48 14.88
C SER A 202 13.03 -6.05 14.88
N ASP A 203 12.87 -7.28 15.34
CA ASP A 203 11.56 -7.91 15.52
C ASP A 203 10.65 -7.15 16.50
N ASP A 204 11.24 -6.43 17.45
CA ASP A 204 10.52 -5.71 18.50
C ASP A 204 10.48 -4.19 18.30
N ILE A 205 11.44 -3.62 17.58
CA ILE A 205 11.62 -2.16 17.50
C ILE A 205 11.51 -1.70 16.05
N TRP A 206 10.44 -0.96 15.77
CA TRP A 206 10.19 -0.36 14.47
C TRP A 206 10.13 1.15 14.61
N TYR A 207 10.59 1.88 13.58
CA TYR A 207 10.61 3.33 13.56
C TYR A 207 9.86 3.87 12.36
N VAL A 208 9.18 5.00 12.54
CA VAL A 208 8.78 5.85 11.43
C VAL A 208 9.93 6.82 11.15
N ASN A 209 10.45 6.77 9.94
CA ASN A 209 11.55 7.60 9.48
C ASN A 209 11.09 8.46 8.28
N SER A 210 11.81 9.56 8.06
CA SER A 210 11.78 10.32 6.81
C SER A 210 13.08 10.13 6.04
N TYR A 211 13.03 10.26 4.72
CA TYR A 211 14.19 10.32 3.84
C TYR A 211 14.11 11.57 2.96
N ASP A 212 15.21 12.33 2.93
CA ASP A 212 15.41 13.47 2.02
C ASP A 212 16.36 13.07 0.88
N PRO A 213 15.84 12.94 -0.37
CA PRO A 213 16.68 12.57 -1.53
C PRO A 213 17.66 13.66 -1.95
N SER A 214 17.46 14.92 -1.54
CA SER A 214 18.36 16.02 -1.90
C SER A 214 19.63 16.03 -1.06
N THR A 215 19.55 15.54 0.18
CA THR A 215 20.70 15.47 1.11
C THR A 215 21.14 14.04 1.40
N ASP A 216 20.45 13.04 0.84
CA ASP A 216 20.65 11.62 1.12
C ASP A 216 20.59 11.27 2.61
N LYS A 217 19.64 11.89 3.33
CA LYS A 217 19.57 11.82 4.80
C LYS A 217 18.31 11.12 5.25
N VAL A 218 18.47 10.14 6.14
CA VAL A 218 17.37 9.54 6.92
C VAL A 218 17.26 10.28 8.25
N THR A 219 16.04 10.66 8.63
CA THR A 219 15.75 11.31 9.91
C THR A 219 14.64 10.57 10.63
N TYR A 220 14.91 10.20 11.88
CA TYR A 220 13.94 9.63 12.80
C TYR A 220 12.78 10.59 13.09
N ILE A 221 11.55 10.06 13.08
CA ILE A 221 10.33 10.81 13.44
C ILE A 221 9.79 10.34 14.79
N THR A 222 9.47 9.05 14.90
CA THR A 222 8.88 8.46 16.11
C THR A 222 9.03 6.94 16.10
N GLU A 223 8.90 6.31 17.27
CA GLU A 223 8.77 4.87 17.37
C GLU A 223 7.43 4.45 16.77
N CYS A 224 7.45 3.42 15.93
CA CYS A 224 6.25 2.88 15.32
C CYS A 224 5.49 2.05 16.35
N ILE A 225 4.16 2.00 16.24
CA ILE A 225 3.39 1.03 17.01
C ILE A 225 3.83 -0.37 16.55
N LYS A 226 4.16 -1.24 17.51
CA LYS A 226 4.59 -2.62 17.22
C LYS A 226 3.60 -3.33 16.30
N GLU A 227 4.13 -4.02 15.29
CA GLU A 227 3.38 -4.78 14.26
C GLU A 227 2.44 -3.95 13.38
N ALA A 228 2.39 -2.62 13.53
CA ALA A 228 1.59 -1.74 12.70
C ALA A 228 2.36 -1.40 11.42
N GLU A 229 1.81 -1.75 10.26
CA GLU A 229 2.47 -1.56 8.96
C GLU A 229 1.82 -0.52 8.07
N ASP A 230 0.56 -0.15 8.35
CA ASP A 230 -0.29 0.58 7.43
C ASP A 230 -0.54 2.01 7.91
N MET A 231 0.15 2.95 7.26
CA MET A 231 0.18 4.35 7.66
C MET A 231 -0.13 5.27 6.47
N THR A 232 -0.76 6.40 6.77
CA THR A 232 -0.98 7.51 5.83
C THR A 232 -0.78 8.84 6.53
N TRP A 233 -0.76 9.94 5.77
CA TRP A 233 -0.66 11.30 6.29
C TRP A 233 -1.86 12.13 5.87
N SER A 234 -2.43 12.91 6.79
CA SER A 234 -3.37 13.97 6.45
C SER A 234 -2.63 15.20 5.92
N PRO A 235 -3.30 16.05 5.12
CA PRO A 235 -2.74 17.30 4.58
C PRO A 235 -2.07 18.24 5.60
N ASP A 236 -2.51 18.22 6.86
CA ASP A 236 -1.94 19.02 7.97
C ASP A 236 -0.63 18.46 8.54
N GLY A 237 -0.17 17.30 8.06
CA GLY A 237 1.04 16.64 8.56
C GLY A 237 0.81 15.74 9.77
N THR A 238 -0.43 15.35 10.07
CA THR A 238 -0.71 14.30 11.06
C THR A 238 -0.61 12.91 10.41
N ALA A 239 0.18 12.02 10.99
CA ALA A 239 0.24 10.62 10.58
C ALA A 239 -0.91 9.83 11.21
N PHE A 240 -1.49 8.91 10.46
CA PHE A 240 -2.48 7.94 10.93
C PHE A 240 -1.97 6.53 10.63
N ILE A 241 -2.10 5.63 11.60
CA ILE A 241 -1.67 4.23 11.48
C ILE A 241 -2.75 3.30 12.02
N SER A 242 -2.99 2.20 11.32
CA SER A 242 -3.87 1.13 11.80
C SER A 242 -3.06 0.02 12.49
N ASN A 243 -3.64 -0.58 13.51
CA ASN A 243 -3.12 -1.76 14.18
C ASN A 243 -4.30 -2.61 14.66
N LYS A 244 -4.53 -3.74 14.00
CA LYS A 244 -5.70 -4.59 14.21
C LYS A 244 -6.96 -3.73 14.06
N GLN A 245 -7.86 -3.73 15.04
CA GLN A 245 -9.11 -2.97 15.00
C GLN A 245 -8.94 -1.48 15.36
N LYS A 246 -7.72 -0.99 15.64
CA LYS A 246 -7.52 0.38 16.14
C LYS A 246 -6.84 1.27 15.12
N ILE A 247 -7.25 2.53 15.07
CA ILE A 247 -6.57 3.59 14.32
C ILE A 247 -6.02 4.61 15.30
N TYR A 248 -4.76 4.96 15.14
CA TYR A 248 -4.03 5.93 15.95
C TYR A 248 -3.56 7.10 15.10
N LYS A 249 -3.33 8.25 15.73
CA LYS A 249 -2.72 9.43 15.12
C LYS A 249 -1.48 9.88 15.85
N PHE A 250 -0.59 10.55 15.13
CA PHE A 250 0.58 11.23 15.67
C PHE A 250 0.93 12.42 14.79
N ASN A 251 0.94 13.62 15.36
CA ASN A 251 1.47 14.81 14.71
C ASN A 251 2.89 15.10 15.25
N PRO A 252 3.95 15.02 14.42
CA PRO A 252 5.34 15.21 14.86
C PRO A 252 5.64 16.57 15.51
N THR A 253 4.76 17.57 15.32
CA THR A 253 4.96 18.92 15.85
C THR A 253 4.24 19.16 17.18
N THR A 254 3.19 18.39 17.50
CA THR A 254 2.33 18.66 18.68
C THR A 254 2.16 17.47 19.61
N ASP A 255 2.41 16.24 19.15
CA ASP A 255 2.20 15.04 19.95
C ASP A 255 3.53 14.46 20.47
N GLN A 256 3.50 13.93 21.69
CA GLN A 256 4.62 13.19 22.28
C GLN A 256 4.52 11.67 22.05
N SER A 257 3.33 11.18 21.69
CA SER A 257 3.05 9.75 21.51
C SER A 257 1.82 9.55 20.62
N TRP A 258 1.66 8.32 20.11
CA TRP A 258 0.48 7.91 19.35
C TRP A 258 -0.80 7.99 20.21
N LYS A 259 -1.84 8.61 19.65
CA LYS A 259 -3.15 8.80 20.30
C LYS A 259 -4.21 8.01 19.57
N LEU A 260 -5.05 7.27 20.30
CA LEU A 260 -6.17 6.52 19.72
C LEU A 260 -7.18 7.49 19.09
N VAL A 261 -7.64 7.16 17.88
CA VAL A 261 -8.68 7.91 17.15
C VAL A 261 -9.98 7.13 17.10
N ALA A 262 -9.90 5.84 16.76
CA ALA A 262 -11.08 5.00 16.57
C ALA A 262 -10.78 3.54 16.87
N ASN A 263 -11.82 2.80 17.23
CA ASN A 263 -11.85 1.34 17.28
C ASN A 263 -12.93 0.82 16.33
N MET A 264 -12.56 0.00 15.37
CA MET A 264 -13.44 -0.55 14.33
C MET A 264 -14.59 -1.37 14.92
N ASP A 265 -14.38 -2.01 16.07
CA ASP A 265 -15.41 -2.72 16.83
C ASP A 265 -16.63 -1.83 17.17
N SER A 266 -16.41 -0.52 17.42
CA SER A 266 -17.51 0.42 17.68
C SER A 266 -18.43 0.66 16.48
N PHE A 267 -18.01 0.22 15.30
CA PHE A 267 -18.75 0.24 14.05
C PHE A 267 -19.20 -1.17 13.61
N ASN A 268 -18.99 -2.20 14.44
CA ASN A 268 -19.14 -3.62 14.08
C ASN A 268 -18.26 -4.05 12.89
N LEU A 269 -17.04 -3.49 12.81
CA LEU A 269 -16.07 -3.81 11.79
C LEU A 269 -14.87 -4.54 12.40
N SER A 270 -14.26 -5.42 11.61
CA SER A 270 -13.10 -6.25 11.96
C SER A 270 -11.79 -5.44 11.89
N GLU A 271 -10.67 -6.10 11.57
CA GLU A 271 -9.35 -5.45 11.59
C GLU A 271 -9.21 -4.44 10.44
N ALA A 272 -8.68 -3.26 10.77
CA ALA A 272 -8.32 -2.25 9.80
C ALA A 272 -6.89 -2.47 9.31
N SER A 273 -6.68 -2.25 8.02
CA SER A 273 -5.37 -2.28 7.39
C SER A 273 -5.08 -0.97 6.66
N ARG A 274 -5.08 -0.92 5.32
CA ARG A 274 -4.68 0.30 4.58
C ARG A 274 -5.58 1.49 4.88
N LEU A 275 -4.95 2.65 4.99
CA LEU A 275 -5.58 3.93 5.23
C LEU A 275 -5.28 4.90 4.06
N SER A 276 -6.23 5.76 3.73
CA SER A 276 -6.03 6.93 2.87
C SER A 276 -6.91 8.08 3.36
N ILE A 277 -6.44 9.31 3.20
CA ILE A 277 -7.17 10.52 3.62
C ILE A 277 -7.38 11.42 2.40
N SER A 278 -8.57 12.01 2.29
CA SER A 278 -8.89 12.93 1.19
C SER A 278 -8.10 14.24 1.28
N PRO A 279 -7.84 14.92 0.15
CA PRO A 279 -7.09 16.18 0.14
C PRO A 279 -7.72 17.31 0.96
N ASP A 280 -9.03 17.27 1.21
CA ASP A 280 -9.76 18.22 2.05
C ASP A 280 -9.92 17.78 3.52
N SER A 281 -9.30 16.66 3.89
CA SER A 281 -9.34 16.06 5.24
C SER A 281 -10.74 15.69 5.75
N LYS A 282 -11.74 15.59 4.87
CA LYS A 282 -13.12 15.24 5.26
C LYS A 282 -13.43 13.76 5.21
N TRP A 283 -12.59 12.97 4.54
CA TRP A 283 -12.83 11.55 4.35
C TRP A 283 -11.59 10.72 4.66
N MET A 284 -11.83 9.57 5.28
CA MET A 284 -10.83 8.51 5.43
C MET A 284 -11.35 7.23 4.78
N ALA A 285 -10.59 6.69 3.83
CA ALA A 285 -10.80 5.35 3.34
C ALA A 285 -10.00 4.37 4.20
N VAL A 286 -10.65 3.31 4.67
CA VAL A 286 -10.09 2.27 5.53
C VAL A 286 -10.39 0.92 4.89
N VAL A 287 -9.37 0.09 4.71
CA VAL A 287 -9.55 -1.31 4.32
C VAL A 287 -9.85 -2.12 5.57
N ILE A 288 -10.90 -2.93 5.50
CA ILE A 288 -11.37 -3.83 6.57
C ILE A 288 -11.19 -5.27 6.09
N GLU A 289 -10.49 -6.09 6.86
CA GLU A 289 -10.20 -7.50 6.54
C GLU A 289 -11.40 -8.41 6.87
N GLU A 290 -11.72 -9.39 6.01
CA GLU A 290 -12.82 -10.35 6.24
C GLU A 290 -12.38 -11.67 6.91
#